data_AF-A0A3M2DX36-F1
#
_entry.id   AF-A0A3M2DX36-F1
#
_cell.length_a   1.000
_cell.length_b   1.000
_cell.length_c   1.000
_cell.angle_alpha   90.00
_cell.angle_beta   90.00
_cell.angle_gamma   90.00
#
_symmetry.space_group_name_H-M   'P 1'
#
loop_
_entity.id
_entity.type
_entity.pdbx_description
1 polymer ?
#
loop_
_entity_poly.entity_id
_entity_poly.type
_entity_poly.pdbx_seq_one_letter_code
_entity_poly.pdbx_strand_id
1 'polypeptide(L)' 'MPAPSVLHVLRANLQRAVIISLVVGTALLLINHGDHLALEPICPHFYAKAVCTYVVPFGVSMVSALFAARDR' A
#
# COMPACT_ATOMS: atom_id res chain seq x y z
N MET A 1 23.74 -2.45 5.90
CA MET A 1 23.70 -1.93 4.51
C MET A 1 23.00 -2.98 3.66
N PRO A 2 21.87 -2.68 2.99
CA PRO A 2 21.21 -3.66 2.11
C PRO A 2 22.13 -3.98 0.92
N ALA A 3 22.28 -5.27 0.61
CA ALA A 3 23.11 -5.73 -0.51
C ALA A 3 22.56 -5.21 -1.85
N PRO A 4 23.40 -4.97 -2.88
CA PRO A 4 23.00 -4.45 -4.19
C PRO A 4 21.93 -5.30 -4.93
N SER A 5 21.70 -6.55 -4.50
CA SER A 5 20.60 -7.40 -4.96
C SER A 5 19.22 -6.90 -4.51
N VAL A 6 19.11 -6.36 -3.30
CA VAL A 6 17.83 -5.92 -2.70
C VAL A 6 17.25 -4.75 -3.48
N LEU A 7 18.10 -3.78 -3.86
CA LEU A 7 17.66 -2.60 -4.60
C LEU A 7 17.06 -2.96 -5.98
N HIS A 8 17.62 -3.97 -6.64
CA HIS A 8 17.09 -4.48 -7.90
C HIS A 8 15.73 -5.15 -7.73
N VAL A 9 15.57 -5.97 -6.68
CA VAL A 9 14.28 -6.60 -6.36
C VAL A 9 13.21 -5.54 -6.07
N LEU A 10 13.55 -4.52 -5.29
CA LEU A 10 12.62 -3.44 -4.97
C LEU A 10 12.21 -2.64 -6.22
N ARG A 11 13.18 -2.27 -7.08
CA ARG A 11 12.88 -1.55 -8.33
C ARG A 11 12.02 -2.40 -9.27
N ALA A 12 12.30 -3.69 -9.41
CA ALA A 12 11.54 -4.59 -10.28
C ALA A 12 10.09 -4.79 -9.81
N ASN A 13 9.85 -4.75 -8.50
CA ASN A 13 8.52 -4.95 -7.92
C ASN A 13 7.76 -3.65 -7.63
N LEU A 14 8.41 -2.48 -7.78
CA LEU A 14 7.82 -1.18 -7.45
C LEU A 14 6.52 -0.93 -8.25
N GLN A 15 6.55 -1.17 -9.56
CA GLN A 15 5.39 -0.97 -10.43
C GLN A 15 4.20 -1.85 -10.01
N ARG A 16 4.46 -3.12 -9.67
CA ARG A 16 3.42 -4.04 -9.17
C ARG A 16 2.89 -3.59 -7.82
N ALA A 17 3.78 -3.20 -6.90
CA ALA A 17 3.40 -2.74 -5.57
C ALA A 17 2.53 -1.47 -5.63
N VAL A 18 2.83 -0.54 -6.54
CA VAL A 18 2.00 0.66 -6.77
C VAL A 18 0.62 0.29 -7.32
N ILE A 19 0.54 -0.61 -8.31
CA ILE A 19 -0.75 -1.04 -8.86
C ILE A 19 -1.61 -1.74 -7.79
N ILE A 20 -1.01 -2.65 -7.02
CA ILE A 20 -1.69 -3.36 -5.92
C ILE A 20 -2.17 -2.36 -4.87
N SER A 21 -1.31 -1.41 -4.47
CA SER A 21 -1.65 -0.35 -3.53
C SER A 21 -2.82 0.51 -4.01
N LEU A 22 -2.85 0.88 -5.29
CA LEU A 22 -3.96 1.65 -5.86
C LEU A 22 -5.25 0.83 -5.87
N VAL A 23 -5.24 -0.39 -6.43
CA VAL A 23 -6.46 -1.20 -6.55
C VAL A 23 -7.02 -1.58 -5.18
N VAL A 24 -6.18 -2.15 -4.31
CA VAL A 24 -6.60 -2.59 -2.98
C VAL A 24 -6.89 -1.40 -2.07
N GLY A 25 -6.07 -0.36 -2.13
CA GLY A 25 -6.26 0.84 -1.31
C GLY A 25 -7.51 1.62 -1.68
N THR A 26 -7.86 1.73 -2.96
CA THR A 26 -9.12 2.34 -3.39
C THR A 26 -10.32 1.49 -2.98
N ALA A 27 -10.25 0.17 -3.11
CA ALA A 27 -11.31 -0.71 -2.62
C ALA A 27 -11.53 -0.59 -1.11
N LEU A 28 -10.44 -0.60 -0.32
CA LEU A 28 -10.50 -0.45 1.14
C LEU A 28 -10.99 0.94 1.55
N LEU A 29 -10.59 2.00 0.84
CA LEU A 29 -11.10 3.35 1.10
C LEU A 29 -12.62 3.42 0.88
N LEU A 30 -13.12 2.84 -0.21
CA LEU A 30 -14.55 2.83 -0.49
C LEU A 30 -15.34 2.01 0.53
N ILE A 31 -14.87 0.83 0.90
CA ILE A 31 -15.57 -0.04 1.87
C ILE A 31 -15.53 0.55 3.28
N ASN A 32 -14.38 1.07 3.70
CA ASN A 32 -14.16 1.46 5.08
C ASN A 32 -14.63 2.90 5.35
N HIS A 33 -14.60 3.75 4.33
CA HIS A 33 -14.71 5.21 4.46
C HIS A 33 -15.69 5.81 3.43
N GLY A 34 -16.34 4.99 2.59
CA GLY A 34 -17.30 5.43 1.58
C GLY A 34 -18.54 6.09 2.17
N ASP A 35 -19.07 5.59 3.29
CA ASP A 35 -20.22 6.20 3.97
C ASP A 35 -19.89 7.59 4.52
N HIS A 36 -18.71 7.75 5.14
CA HIS A 36 -18.22 9.05 5.61
C HIS A 36 -17.97 10.02 4.45
N LEU A 37 -17.55 9.53 3.27
CA LEU A 37 -17.36 10.36 2.08
C LEU A 37 -18.67 10.94 1.56
N ALA A 38 -19.78 10.21 1.73
CA ALA A 38 -21.08 10.55 1.16
C ALA A 38 -21.98 11.34 2.11
N LEU A 39 -21.82 11.17 3.44
CA LEU A 39 -22.83 11.58 4.41
C LEU A 39 -22.31 12.45 5.57
N GLU A 40 -20.99 12.53 5.82
CA GLU A 40 -20.44 13.20 7.00
C GLU A 40 -19.35 14.24 6.71
N PRO A 41 -19.13 15.22 7.61
CA PRO A 41 -18.04 16.19 7.49
C PRO A 41 -16.68 15.49 7.57
N ILE A 42 -15.81 15.75 6.60
CA ILE A 42 -14.48 15.14 6.53
C ILE A 42 -13.60 15.66 7.68
N CYS A 43 -13.49 14.89 8.76
CA CYS A 43 -12.61 15.18 9.88
C CYS A 43 -11.13 14.92 9.54
N PRO A 44 -10.16 15.59 10.19
CA PRO A 44 -8.73 15.36 9.94
C PRO A 44 -8.29 13.90 10.13
N HIS A 45 -8.96 13.18 11.03
CA HIS A 45 -8.69 11.77 11.33
C HIS A 45 -9.05 10.83 10.15
N PHE A 46 -9.96 11.26 9.28
CA PHE A 46 -10.31 10.57 8.04
C PHE A 46 -9.12 10.47 7.09
N TYR A 47 -8.39 11.58 6.90
CA TYR A 47 -7.26 11.62 5.97
C TYR A 47 -6.13 10.67 6.39
N ALA A 48 -5.84 10.59 7.69
CA ALA A 48 -4.83 9.66 8.20
C ALA A 48 -5.19 8.20 7.89
N LYS A 49 -6.45 7.81 8.14
CA LYS A 49 -6.95 6.46 7.85
C LYS A 49 -7.00 6.18 6.35
N ALA A 50 -7.42 7.16 5.54
CA ALA A 50 -7.43 7.08 4.08
C ALA A 50 -6.01 6.88 3.49
N VAL A 51 -5.01 7.57 4.02
CA VAL A 51 -3.61 7.36 3.60
C VAL A 51 -3.15 5.96 3.99
N CYS A 52 -3.46 5.50 5.21
CA CYS A 52 -3.12 4.14 5.64
C CYS A 52 -3.70 3.06 4.74
N THR A 53 -4.91 3.24 4.18
CA THR A 53 -5.50 2.25 3.25
C THR A 53 -4.68 2.04 1.97
N TYR A 54 -3.85 3.00 1.54
CA TYR A 54 -2.92 2.81 0.42
C TYR A 54 -1.52 2.37 0.87
N VAL A 55 -1.04 2.89 2.00
CA VAL A 55 0.31 2.59 2.51
C VAL A 55 0.44 1.13 2.95
N VAL A 56 -0.60 0.57 3.59
CA VAL A 56 -0.59 -0.83 4.05
C VAL A 56 -0.40 -1.82 2.88
N PRO A 57 -1.23 -1.83 1.82
CA PRO A 57 -1.05 -2.77 0.72
C PRO A 57 0.26 -2.56 -0.05
N PHE A 58 0.76 -1.32 -0.15
CA PHE A 58 2.09 -1.05 -0.71
C PHE A 58 3.20 -1.70 0.13
N GLY A 59 3.18 -1.48 1.45
CA GLY A 59 4.16 -2.03 2.38
C GLY A 59 4.16 -3.56 2.39
N VAL A 60 2.97 -4.18 2.46
CA VAL A 60 2.81 -5.64 2.39
C VAL A 60 3.39 -6.17 1.07
N SER A 61 3.11 -5.52 -0.06
CA SER A 61 3.64 -5.94 -1.37
C SER A 61 5.18 -5.89 -1.43
N MET A 62 5.80 -4.82 -0.91
CA MET A 62 7.26 -4.72 -0.85
C MET A 62 7.89 -5.72 0.13
N VAL A 63 7.29 -5.93 1.29
CA VAL A 63 7.77 -6.90 2.29
C VAL A 63 7.70 -8.32 1.74
N SER A 64 6.59 -8.70 1.09
CA SER A 64 6.47 -9.99 0.40
C SER A 64 7.53 -10.18 -0.69
N ALA A 65 7.82 -9.13 -1.48
CA ALA A 65 8.89 -9.19 -2.48
C ALA A 65 10.28 -9.39 -1.85
N LEU A 66 10.53 -8.80 -0.68
CA LEU A 66 11.78 -8.98 0.07
C LEU A 66 11.92 -10.40 0.62
N PHE A 67 10.87 -10.95 1.23
CA PHE A 67 10.89 -12.31 1.75
C PHE A 67 11.09 -13.34 0.62
N ALA A 68 10.37 -13.19 -0.49
CA ALA A 68 10.53 -14.04 -1.67
C ALA A 68 11.93 -13.96 -2.32
N ALA A 69 12.70 -12.90 -2.05
CA ALA A 69 14.08 -12.76 -2.49
C ALA A 69 15.12 -13.28 -1.46
N ARG A 70 14.75 -13.44 -0.19
CA ARG A 70 15.58 -14.11 0.84
C ARG A 70 15.40 -15.62 0.86
N ASP A 71 14.22 -16.11 0.49
CA ASP A 71 13.90 -17.55 0.45
C ASP A 71 14.38 -18.26 -0.83
N ARG A 72 15.03 -17.54 -1.75
CA ARG A 72 15.71 -18.08 -2.93
C ARG A 72 17.22 -18.11 -2.72
#